data_AF-A0A345DN92-F1
#
_entry.id   AF-A0A345DN92-F1
#
_cell.length_a   1.000
_cell.length_b   1.000
_cell.length_c   1.000
_cell.angle_alpha   90.00
_cell.angle_beta   90.00
_cell.angle_gamma   90.00
#
_symmetry.space_group_name_H-M   'P 1'
#
loop_
_entity.id
_entity.type
_entity.pdbx_description
1 polymer ?
#
loop_
_entity_poly.entity_id
_entity_poly.type
_entity_poly.pdbx_seq_one_letter_code
_entity_poly.pdbx_strand_id
1 'polypeptide(L)'
;MINCPFCKYIHNIYNENNINILFFFFFFVLIGITIHELFYIKEKLEEWRFIMLKVIELFAWIGSQRKALEKIGINHKVIAFCDNDKYAEKSYRAIFNDYDTPNLGDITKLETLPYADLITWSFPCQDISSANNNGQGLNGKRSGLAYKVVGSIHYS
;
A
#
# COMPACT_ATOMS: atom_id res chain seq x y z
N MET A 1 -0.96 18.46 15.77
CA MET A 1 -1.75 17.97 14.62
C MET A 1 -0.95 18.22 13.33
N ILE A 2 -0.48 17.13 12.72
CA ILE A 2 0.15 16.99 11.39
C ILE A 2 1.06 18.15 10.91
N ASN A 3 2.28 18.22 11.44
CA ASN A 3 3.36 19.06 10.87
C ASN A 3 4.21 18.33 9.81
N CYS A 4 3.84 17.10 9.45
CA CYS A 4 4.53 16.34 8.41
C CYS A 4 4.01 16.75 7.01
N PRO A 5 4.87 17.22 6.09
CA PRO A 5 4.47 17.62 4.73
C PRO A 5 3.76 16.51 3.95
N PHE A 6 4.17 15.26 4.11
CA PHE A 6 3.54 14.10 3.46
C PHE A 6 2.13 13.82 3.99
N CYS A 7 1.93 13.95 5.30
CA CYS A 7 0.62 13.80 5.90
C CYS A 7 -0.34 14.93 5.48
N LYS A 8 0.15 16.17 5.28
CA LYS A 8 -0.63 17.26 4.67
C LYS A 8 -0.99 16.96 3.21
N TYR A 9 -0.04 16.40 2.45
CA TYR A 9 -0.26 15.98 1.07
C TYR A 9 -1.34 14.91 0.96
N ILE A 10 -1.29 13.86 1.80
CA ILE A 10 -2.35 12.85 1.91
C ILE A 10 -3.68 13.49 2.28
N HIS A 11 -3.71 14.36 3.30
CA HIS A 11 -4.94 15.00 3.76
C HIS A 11 -5.63 15.84 2.67
N ASN A 12 -4.86 16.59 1.89
CA ASN A 12 -5.40 17.38 0.78
C ASN A 12 -6.04 16.48 -0.30
N ILE A 13 -5.36 15.39 -0.67
CA ILE A 13 -5.87 14.41 -1.66
C ILE A 13 -7.19 13.78 -1.21
N TYR A 14 -7.29 13.43 0.08
CA TYR A 14 -8.50 12.82 0.64
C TYR A 14 -9.71 13.76 0.60
N ASN A 15 -9.52 15.02 0.97
CA ASN A 15 -10.62 16.00 1.02
C ASN A 15 -11.13 16.39 -0.38
N GLU A 16 -10.32 16.26 -1.41
CA GLU A 16 -10.70 16.67 -2.78
C GLU A 16 -11.50 15.60 -3.54
N ASN A 17 -11.42 14.30 -3.19
CA ASN A 17 -11.88 13.24 -4.11
C ASN A 17 -12.75 12.12 -3.52
N ASN A 18 -13.22 12.21 -2.27
CA ASN A 18 -14.15 11.22 -1.71
C ASN A 18 -13.65 9.75 -1.87
N ILE A 19 -12.33 9.58 -1.75
CA ILE A 19 -11.61 8.33 -2.04
C ILE A 19 -11.90 7.30 -0.94
N ASN A 20 -12.63 6.24 -1.27
CA ASN A 20 -12.94 5.08 -0.40
C ASN A 20 -11.75 4.08 -0.28
N ILE A 21 -10.52 4.51 -0.55
CA ILE A 21 -9.34 3.65 -0.46
C ILE A 21 -8.92 3.58 1.01
N LEU A 22 -9.22 2.43 1.62
CA LEU A 22 -8.80 2.11 2.97
C LEU A 22 -7.27 1.92 2.97
N PHE A 23 -6.52 2.97 3.31
CA PHE A 23 -5.07 2.92 3.51
C PHE A 23 -4.75 2.00 4.70
N PHE A 24 -4.58 0.72 4.44
CA PHE A 24 -4.15 -0.23 5.46
C PHE A 24 -2.63 -0.19 5.62
N PHE A 25 -2.21 0.15 6.84
CA PHE A 25 -0.83 0.12 7.37
C PHE A 25 0.14 1.24 6.97
N PHE A 26 -0.03 2.41 7.61
CA PHE A 26 1.07 3.00 8.42
C PHE A 26 0.62 4.15 9.34
N PHE A 27 -0.61 4.66 9.19
CA PHE A 27 -1.00 5.89 9.90
C PHE A 27 -1.49 5.68 11.34
N PHE A 28 -2.00 4.51 11.68
CA PHE A 28 -2.71 4.30 12.95
C PHE A 28 -1.83 4.09 14.18
N VAL A 29 -0.54 3.79 14.01
CA VAL A 29 0.39 3.67 15.15
C VAL A 29 0.72 5.04 15.76
N LEU A 30 0.51 6.14 15.02
CA LEU A 30 0.91 7.48 15.45
C LEU A 30 -0.22 8.37 16.00
N ILE A 31 -1.50 8.00 15.87
CA ILE A 31 -2.61 8.91 16.21
C ILE A 31 -3.49 8.42 17.37
N GLY A 32 -3.33 7.18 17.84
CA GLY A 32 -4.18 6.64 18.89
C GLY A 32 -5.56 6.33 18.32
N ILE A 33 -5.78 5.05 17.99
CA ILE A 33 -7.02 4.59 17.39
C ILE A 33 -8.15 4.78 18.40
N THR A 34 -9.21 5.48 18.00
CA THR A 34 -10.40 5.63 18.84
C THR A 34 -11.25 4.35 18.77
N ILE A 35 -12.03 4.05 19.83
CA ILE A 35 -12.88 2.83 19.89
C ILE A 35 -13.84 2.75 18.68
N HIS A 36 -14.30 3.90 18.18
CA HIS A 36 -15.19 3.98 17.02
C HIS A 36 -14.50 3.51 15.72
N GLU A 37 -13.25 3.90 15.49
CA GLU A 37 -12.47 3.46 14.32
C GLU A 37 -12.20 1.95 14.38
N LEU A 38 -11.91 1.40 15.55
CA LEU A 38 -11.74 -0.05 15.73
C LEU A 38 -13.02 -0.82 15.40
N PHE A 39 -14.18 -0.31 15.79
CA PHE A 39 -15.47 -0.93 15.50
C PHE A 39 -15.78 -0.90 13.99
N TYR A 40 -15.59 0.25 13.34
CA TYR A 40 -15.76 0.39 11.89
C TYR A 40 -14.82 -0.54 11.10
N ILE A 41 -13.54 -0.63 11.52
CA ILE A 41 -12.57 -1.55 10.91
C ILE A 41 -13.06 -3.00 11.05
N LYS A 42 -13.57 -3.38 12.23
CA LYS A 42 -14.09 -4.73 12.46
C LYS A 42 -15.27 -5.05 11.54
N GLU A 43 -16.25 -4.14 11.42
CA GLU A 43 -17.39 -4.33 10.52
C GLU A 43 -16.96 -4.47 9.06
N LYS A 44 -16.05 -3.61 8.58
CA LYS A 44 -15.51 -3.71 7.22
C LYS A 44 -14.73 -5.00 6.98
N LEU A 45 -13.94 -5.44 7.96
CA LEU A 45 -13.24 -6.71 7.88
C LEU A 45 -14.21 -7.88 7.77
N GLU A 46 -15.31 -7.89 8.53
CA GLU A 46 -16.35 -8.92 8.40
C GLU A 46 -17.00 -8.90 7.02
N GLU A 47 -17.37 -7.72 6.49
CA GLU A 47 -17.91 -7.58 5.13
C GLU A 47 -16.97 -8.16 4.07
N TRP A 48 -15.67 -7.84 4.18
CA TRP A 48 -14.62 -8.29 3.26
C TRP A 48 -14.32 -9.79 3.33
N ARG A 49 -14.78 -10.51 4.35
CA ARG A 49 -14.70 -11.99 4.38
C ARG A 49 -15.67 -12.63 3.40
N PHE A 50 -16.77 -11.95 3.06
CA PHE A 50 -17.85 -12.50 2.24
C PHE A 50 -17.86 -12.04 0.77
N ILE A 51 -17.07 -11.01 0.43
CA ILE A 51 -16.88 -10.54 -0.95
C ILE A 51 -15.46 -10.82 -1.44
N MET A 52 -15.30 -11.12 -2.74
CA MET A 52 -13.98 -11.30 -3.34
C MET A 52 -13.41 -9.94 -3.76
N LEU A 53 -12.42 -9.44 -3.02
CA LEU A 53 -11.75 -8.18 -3.33
C LEU A 53 -10.75 -8.32 -4.47
N LYS A 54 -10.74 -7.37 -5.40
CA LYS A 54 -9.63 -7.16 -6.34
C LYS A 54 -8.55 -6.32 -5.68
N VAL A 55 -7.35 -6.85 -5.61
CA VAL A 55 -6.23 -6.24 -4.87
C VAL A 55 -5.10 -5.86 -5.82
N ILE A 56 -4.54 -4.66 -5.63
CA ILE A 56 -3.26 -4.26 -6.20
C ILE A 56 -2.22 -4.13 -5.09
N GLU A 57 -1.01 -4.62 -5.34
CA GLU A 57 0.11 -4.55 -4.39
C GLU A 57 1.24 -3.71 -4.95
N LEU A 58 1.49 -2.53 -4.37
CA LEU A 58 2.61 -1.67 -4.74
C LEU A 58 3.78 -1.91 -3.79
N PHE A 59 5.00 -2.02 -4.33
CA PHE A 59 6.16 -2.54 -3.60
C PHE A 59 5.84 -3.89 -2.95
N ALA A 60 5.45 -4.85 -3.80
CA ALA A 60 4.99 -6.16 -3.36
C ALA A 60 6.09 -7.00 -2.72
N TRP A 61 7.34 -6.83 -3.13
CA TRP A 61 8.49 -7.61 -2.70
C TRP A 61 8.20 -9.12 -2.79
N ILE A 62 8.27 -9.87 -1.68
CA ILE A 62 7.89 -11.30 -1.65
C ILE A 62 6.41 -11.55 -1.27
N GLY A 63 5.59 -10.50 -1.17
CA GLY A 63 4.14 -10.56 -0.96
C GLY A 63 3.73 -10.69 0.50
N SER A 64 4.32 -9.89 1.40
CA SER A 64 3.90 -9.87 2.80
C SER A 64 2.46 -9.35 2.97
N GLN A 65 2.03 -8.45 2.09
CA GLN A 65 0.69 -7.89 2.02
C GLN A 65 -0.36 -8.97 1.74
N ARG A 66 -0.21 -9.72 0.63
CA ARG A 66 -1.01 -10.92 0.31
C ARG A 66 -1.05 -11.90 1.45
N LYS A 67 0.11 -12.22 2.04
CA LYS A 67 0.16 -13.18 3.15
C LYS A 67 -0.59 -12.70 4.39
N ALA A 68 -0.57 -11.40 4.66
CA ALA A 68 -1.35 -10.80 5.73
C ALA A 68 -2.85 -10.97 5.47
N LEU A 69 -3.34 -10.64 4.27
CA LEU A 69 -4.74 -10.80 3.86
C LEU A 69 -5.21 -12.27 3.94
N GLU A 70 -4.40 -13.21 3.47
CA GLU A 70 -4.65 -14.65 3.62
C GLU A 70 -4.79 -15.05 5.10
N LYS A 71 -3.86 -14.59 5.95
CA LYS A 71 -3.82 -14.94 7.38
C LYS A 71 -5.03 -14.41 8.14
N ILE A 72 -5.55 -13.23 7.79
CA ILE A 72 -6.75 -12.67 8.41
C ILE A 72 -8.05 -13.20 7.79
N GLY A 73 -7.96 -14.03 6.74
CA GLY A 73 -9.10 -14.71 6.12
C GLY A 73 -9.94 -13.81 5.22
N ILE A 74 -9.33 -12.80 4.60
CA ILE A 74 -10.01 -11.91 3.64
C ILE A 74 -10.04 -12.60 2.29
N ASN A 75 -11.23 -12.69 1.68
CA ASN A 75 -11.39 -13.28 0.36
C ASN A 75 -10.93 -12.27 -0.70
N HIS A 76 -9.86 -12.59 -1.44
CA HIS A 76 -9.26 -11.64 -2.37
C HIS A 76 -8.57 -12.32 -3.55
N LYS A 77 -8.42 -11.55 -4.63
CA LYS A 77 -7.65 -11.87 -5.81
C LYS A 77 -6.70 -10.71 -6.10
N VAL A 78 -5.40 -10.97 -6.08
CA VAL A 78 -4.42 -10.01 -6.59
C VAL A 78 -4.58 -9.92 -8.10
N ILE A 79 -4.88 -8.73 -8.61
CA ILE A 79 -5.09 -8.48 -10.05
C ILE A 79 -3.86 -7.86 -10.72
N ALA A 80 -2.98 -7.25 -9.93
CA ALA A 80 -1.67 -6.75 -10.36
C ALA A 80 -0.77 -6.53 -9.13
N PHE A 81 0.53 -6.63 -9.32
CA PHE A 81 1.51 -6.17 -8.34
C PHE A 81 2.57 -5.29 -9.02
N CYS A 82 3.28 -4.45 -8.28
CA CYS A 82 4.30 -3.56 -8.81
C CYS A 82 5.58 -3.72 -7.99
N ASP A 83 6.60 -4.32 -8.62
CA ASP A 83 7.93 -4.44 -8.06
C ASP A 83 9.00 -4.43 -9.16
N ASN A 84 10.12 -3.75 -8.94
CA ASN A 84 11.21 -3.65 -9.90
C ASN A 84 12.38 -4.61 -9.58
N ASP A 85 12.35 -5.32 -8.45
CA ASP A 85 13.35 -6.32 -8.09
C ASP A 85 12.97 -7.70 -8.65
N LYS A 86 13.69 -8.12 -9.69
CA LYS A 86 13.51 -9.43 -10.35
C LYS A 86 13.66 -10.64 -9.41
N TYR A 87 14.44 -10.52 -8.33
CA TYR A 87 14.63 -11.61 -7.37
C TYR A 87 13.46 -11.68 -6.39
N ALA A 88 12.94 -10.52 -5.99
CA ALA A 88 11.71 -10.43 -5.20
C ALA A 88 10.53 -10.98 -6.00
N GLU A 89 10.37 -10.57 -7.26
CA GLU A 89 9.35 -11.12 -8.16
C GLU A 89 9.45 -12.64 -8.28
N LYS A 90 10.66 -13.17 -8.54
CA LYS A 90 10.85 -14.62 -8.65
C LYS A 90 10.39 -15.36 -7.38
N SER A 91 10.70 -14.79 -6.22
CA SER A 91 10.31 -15.35 -4.93
C SER A 91 8.81 -15.26 -4.70
N TYR A 92 8.20 -14.10 -5.00
CA TYR A 92 6.76 -13.86 -4.94
C TYR A 92 6.01 -14.93 -5.75
N ARG A 93 6.35 -15.07 -7.03
CA ARG A 93 5.68 -16.03 -7.94
C ARG A 93 5.80 -17.46 -7.43
N ALA A 94 6.96 -17.84 -6.89
CA ALA A 94 7.17 -19.16 -6.31
C ALA A 94 6.35 -19.41 -5.03
N ILE A 95 6.25 -18.41 -4.15
CA ILE A 95 5.51 -18.50 -2.88
C ILE A 95 4.00 -18.71 -3.14
N PHE A 96 3.44 -17.97 -4.09
CA PHE A 96 2.00 -17.99 -4.38
C PHE A 96 1.61 -18.90 -5.54
N ASN A 97 2.59 -19.54 -6.20
CA ASN A 97 2.41 -20.29 -7.44
C ASN A 97 1.60 -19.48 -8.48
N ASP A 98 1.97 -18.22 -8.66
CA ASP A 98 1.22 -17.21 -9.42
C ASP A 98 2.11 -16.56 -10.49
N TYR A 99 1.99 -17.07 -11.72
CA TYR A 99 2.79 -16.63 -12.87
C TYR A 99 1.98 -15.77 -13.85
N ASP A 100 0.66 -15.71 -13.67
CA ASP A 100 -0.25 -15.00 -14.57
C ASP A 100 -0.54 -13.58 -14.11
N THR A 101 -0.44 -13.31 -12.79
CA THR A 101 -0.68 -11.96 -12.28
C THR A 101 0.38 -10.98 -12.85
N PRO A 102 -0.05 -9.86 -13.44
CA PRO A 102 0.85 -8.91 -14.08
C PRO A 102 1.71 -8.17 -13.05
N ASN A 103 3.01 -8.06 -13.35
CA ASN A 103 3.92 -7.15 -12.66
C ASN A 103 3.94 -5.81 -13.42
N LEU A 104 3.50 -4.73 -12.77
CA LEU A 104 3.51 -3.37 -13.30
C LEU A 104 4.91 -2.73 -13.30
N GLY A 105 5.89 -3.38 -12.67
CA GLY A 105 7.31 -3.02 -12.75
C GLY A 105 7.68 -1.83 -11.87
N ASP A 106 8.27 -0.80 -12.47
CA ASP A 106 8.81 0.36 -11.75
C ASP A 106 7.72 1.42 -11.51
N ILE A 107 7.38 1.63 -10.23
CA ILE A 107 6.37 2.61 -9.80
C ILE A 107 6.64 4.03 -10.31
N THR A 108 7.90 4.39 -10.58
CA THR A 108 8.24 5.74 -11.07
C THR A 108 7.77 5.99 -12.52
N LYS A 109 7.49 4.91 -13.25
CA LYS A 109 7.01 4.92 -14.64
C LYS A 109 5.51 4.66 -14.74
N LEU A 110 4.84 4.52 -13.61
CA LEU A 110 3.45 4.12 -13.54
C LEU A 110 2.54 5.36 -13.54
N GLU A 111 1.73 5.51 -14.58
CA GLU A 111 0.85 6.68 -14.76
C GLU A 111 -0.54 6.43 -14.16
N THR A 112 -1.12 5.25 -14.41
CA THR A 112 -2.45 4.88 -13.95
C THR A 112 -2.46 3.45 -13.42
N LEU A 113 -3.41 3.15 -12.53
CA LEU A 113 -3.65 1.82 -12.00
C LEU A 113 -4.96 1.26 -12.56
N PRO A 114 -5.06 -0.06 -12.79
CA PRO A 114 -6.36 -0.67 -13.03
C PRO A 114 -7.26 -0.53 -11.81
N TYR A 115 -8.58 -0.61 -12.02
CA TYR A 115 -9.53 -0.56 -10.91
C TYR A 115 -9.30 -1.71 -9.92
N ALA A 116 -9.24 -1.39 -8.63
CA ALA A 116 -9.14 -2.33 -7.53
C ALA A 116 -10.02 -1.92 -6.35
N ASP A 117 -10.51 -2.91 -5.61
CA ASP A 117 -11.27 -2.68 -4.38
C ASP A 117 -10.33 -2.33 -3.20
N LEU A 118 -9.09 -2.81 -3.26
CA LEU A 118 -8.05 -2.55 -2.27
C LEU A 118 -6.69 -2.36 -2.93
N ILE A 119 -6.01 -1.27 -2.59
CA ILE A 119 -4.61 -1.04 -2.96
C ILE A 119 -3.79 -1.13 -1.68
N THR A 120 -2.90 -2.11 -1.63
CA THR A 120 -1.89 -2.22 -0.58
C THR A 120 -0.58 -1.67 -1.09
N TRP A 121 0.17 -1.03 -0.22
CA TRP A 121 1.50 -0.56 -0.57
C TRP A 121 2.43 -0.64 0.62
N SER A 122 3.67 -0.98 0.33
CA SER A 122 4.79 -0.70 1.24
C SER A 122 5.69 0.34 0.59
N PHE A 123 6.73 0.82 1.27
CA PHE A 123 7.71 1.68 0.61
C PHE A 123 9.07 1.57 1.31
N PRO A 124 10.16 1.79 0.57
CA PRO A 124 11.50 1.76 1.12
C PRO A 124 11.69 2.89 2.15
N CYS A 125 11.88 2.53 3.43
CA CYS A 125 12.02 3.48 4.55
C CYS A 125 13.47 3.84 4.88
N GLN A 126 14.44 3.47 4.03
CA GLN A 126 15.86 3.57 4.34
C GLN A 126 16.33 5.01 4.61
N ASP A 127 15.72 6.02 3.99
CA ASP A 127 16.09 7.41 4.26
C ASP A 127 15.36 7.99 5.48
N ILE A 128 14.38 7.28 6.06
CA ILE A 128 13.66 7.66 7.30
C ILE A 128 14.30 7.02 8.55
N SER A 129 14.99 5.89 8.39
CA SER A 129 15.55 5.15 9.51
C SER A 129 16.52 5.99 10.34
N SER A 130 16.36 5.96 11.66
CA SER A 130 17.30 6.58 12.61
C SER A 130 18.69 5.95 12.58
N ALA A 131 18.83 4.73 12.03
CA ALA A 131 20.12 4.07 11.82
C ALA A 131 20.87 4.61 10.59
N ASN A 132 20.22 5.40 9.74
CA ASN A 132 20.84 6.05 8.58
C ASN A 132 21.07 7.53 8.88
N ASN A 133 22.26 7.85 9.40
CA ASN A 133 22.64 9.24 9.72
C ASN A 133 22.66 10.18 8.51
N ASN A 134 22.68 9.64 7.28
CA ASN A 134 22.64 10.39 6.02
C ASN A 134 21.26 10.35 5.34
N GLY A 135 20.24 9.81 6.03
CA GLY A 135 18.87 9.75 5.53
C GLY A 135 18.28 11.14 5.36
N GLN A 136 17.62 11.38 4.23
CA GLN A 136 16.94 12.65 3.93
C GLN A 136 15.43 12.61 4.24
N GLY A 137 14.98 11.63 5.04
CA GLY A 137 13.57 11.39 5.33
C GLY A 137 12.77 11.19 4.04
N LEU A 138 11.55 11.71 3.99
CA LEU A 138 10.68 11.60 2.81
C LEU A 138 11.17 12.41 1.60
N ASN A 139 12.20 13.25 1.75
CA ASN A 139 12.86 13.90 0.61
C ASN A 139 13.96 13.02 -0.02
N GLY A 140 14.30 11.89 0.62
CA GLY A 140 15.28 10.95 0.09
C GLY A 140 14.79 10.21 -1.15
N LYS A 141 15.72 9.79 -2.01
CA LYS A 141 15.41 9.12 -3.28
C LYS A 141 14.60 7.83 -3.12
N ARG A 142 14.73 7.15 -1.98
CA ARG A 142 14.03 5.88 -1.73
C ARG A 142 12.70 6.15 -1.05
N SER A 143 12.69 6.76 0.14
CA SER A 143 11.43 7.01 0.85
C SER A 143 10.54 8.07 0.21
N GLY A 144 11.07 8.92 -0.66
CA GLY A 144 10.29 9.84 -1.49
C GLY A 144 9.38 9.14 -2.51
N LEU A 145 9.58 7.84 -2.77
CA LEU A 145 8.66 7.06 -3.61
C LEU A 145 7.25 6.94 -3.00
N ALA A 146 7.07 7.21 -1.70
CA ALA A 146 5.75 7.31 -1.08
C ALA A 146 4.86 8.36 -1.77
N TYR A 147 5.43 9.48 -2.24
CA TYR A 147 4.68 10.48 -3.01
C TYR A 147 4.20 9.95 -4.37
N LYS A 148 5.00 9.08 -5.01
CA LYS A 148 4.61 8.45 -6.28
C LYS A 148 3.44 7.49 -6.09
N VAL A 149 3.47 6.67 -5.04
CA VAL A 149 2.35 5.78 -4.69
C VAL A 149 1.06 6.58 -4.51
N VAL A 150 1.09 7.61 -3.67
CA VAL A 150 -0.09 8.43 -3.40
C VAL A 150 -0.59 9.13 -4.67
N GLY A 151 0.32 9.60 -5.53
CA GLY A 151 -0.03 10.17 -6.83
C GLY A 151 -0.72 9.16 -7.75
N SER A 152 -0.19 7.93 -7.90
CA SER A 152 -0.79 6.90 -8.74
C SER A 152 -2.17 6.45 -8.25
N ILE A 153 -2.41 6.49 -6.94
CA ILE A 153 -3.72 6.19 -6.32
C ILE A 153 -4.74 7.31 -6.58
N HIS A 154 -4.29 8.56 -6.66
CA HIS A 154 -5.19 9.68 -6.91
C HIS A 154 -5.78 9.68 -8.33
N TYR A 155 -5.06 9.14 -9.31
CA TYR A 155 -5.47 9.08 -10.71
C TYR A 155 -6.10 7.74 -11.14
N SER A 156 -6.42 6.85 -10.18
CA SER A 156 -7.01 5.53 -10.42
C SER A 156 -8.52 5.49 -10.24
#